data_AF-A0A919AEI1-F1
#
_entry.id   AF-A0A919AEI1-F1
#
_cell.length_a   1.000
_cell.length_b   1.000
_cell.length_c   1.000
_cell.angle_alpha   90.00
_cell.angle_beta   90.00
_cell.angle_gamma   90.00
#
_symmetry.space_group_name_H-M   'P 1'
#
loop_
_entity.id
_entity.type
_entity.pdbx_description
1 polymer ?
#
loop_
_entity_poly.entity_id
_entity_poly.type
_entity_poly.pdbx_seq_one_letter_code
_entity_poly.pdbx_strand_id
1 'polypeptide(L)'
;MYPAASTCGDETDQELTLFPAPPPVQYQAPEQHVVQFSGGVGSALVALTIAQRVDPRRITLLIANPQVEDPDLWRFANDLARHIDVPLVIVEDGRDPWQLFTDVGFLVLQP
;
A
#
# COMPACT_ATOMS: atom_id res chain seq x y z
N MET A 1 24.32 -8.93 21.81
CA MET A 1 25.54 -8.11 21.68
C MET A 1 26.06 -8.33 20.27
N TYR A 2 25.76 -7.43 19.34
CA TYR A 2 26.25 -7.49 17.95
C TYR A 2 27.35 -6.44 17.78
N PRO A 3 28.42 -6.72 17.00
CA PRO A 3 29.56 -5.81 16.89
C PRO A 3 29.23 -4.58 16.02
N ALA A 4 29.93 -3.49 16.31
CA ALA A 4 29.81 -2.21 15.62
C ALA A 4 30.35 -2.29 14.18
N ALA A 5 29.64 -1.67 13.24
CA ALA A 5 30.06 -1.53 11.87
C ALA A 5 31.25 -0.56 11.77
N SER A 6 32.26 -0.99 11.00
CA SER A 6 33.48 -0.26 10.66
C SER A 6 33.17 1.00 9.86
N THR A 7 33.85 2.10 10.19
CA THR A 7 33.73 3.42 9.57
C THR A 7 34.19 3.40 8.11
N CYS A 8 33.36 3.93 7.21
CA CYS A 8 33.70 4.15 5.80
C CYS A 8 33.77 5.66 5.52
N GLY A 9 34.94 6.12 5.07
CA GLY A 9 35.14 7.15 4.03
C GLY A 9 34.62 8.57 4.27
N ASP A 10 35.57 9.45 4.57
CA ASP A 10 35.47 10.91 4.65
C ASP A 10 35.52 11.52 3.22
N GLU A 11 34.37 11.72 2.55
CA GLU A 11 34.27 12.58 1.35
C GLU A 11 32.95 13.38 1.35
N THR A 12 33.07 14.63 1.84
CA THR A 12 32.21 15.79 1.56
C THR A 12 30.68 15.63 1.70
N ASP A 13 30.24 15.58 2.94
CA ASP A 13 28.84 15.72 3.41
C ASP A 13 28.22 17.13 3.20
N GLN A 14 28.86 18.02 2.42
CA GLN A 14 28.43 19.42 2.33
C GLN A 14 27.16 19.62 1.49
N GLU A 15 26.83 18.73 0.55
CA GLU A 15 25.65 18.85 -0.30
C GLU A 15 24.34 18.38 0.39
N LEU A 16 24.44 17.58 1.47
CA LEU A 16 23.30 17.04 2.22
C LEU A 16 22.74 17.99 3.29
N THR A 17 23.32 19.19 3.45
CA THR A 17 22.91 20.18 4.48
C THR A 17 22.07 21.34 3.95
N LEU A 18 21.79 21.38 2.64
CA LEU A 18 21.01 22.44 1.98
C LEU A 18 19.55 22.51 2.45
N PHE A 19 19.04 21.45 3.07
CA PHE A 19 17.74 21.45 3.74
C PHE A 19 17.95 21.06 5.20
N PRO A 20 17.59 21.92 6.18
CA PRO A 20 17.56 21.50 7.57
C PRO A 20 16.64 20.27 7.66
N ALA A 21 17.06 19.25 8.41
CA ALA A 21 16.22 18.10 8.67
C ALA A 21 14.85 18.61 9.17
N PRO A 22 13.73 18.11 8.60
CA PRO A 22 12.42 18.52 9.08
C PRO A 22 12.35 18.27 10.59
N PRO A 23 11.61 19.12 11.33
CA PRO A 23 11.42 18.89 12.75
C PRO A 23 10.92 17.46 12.98
N PRO A 24 11.36 16.78 14.04
CA PRO A 24 10.93 15.42 14.32
C PRO A 24 9.40 15.39 14.37
N VAL A 25 8.80 14.69 13.40
CA VAL A 25 7.36 14.48 13.39
C VAL A 25 7.04 13.54 14.54
N GLN A 26 6.29 14.02 15.53
CA GLN A 26 5.71 13.16 16.54
C GLN A 26 4.63 12.31 15.87
N TYR A 27 4.98 11.09 15.48
CA TYR A 27 4.01 10.16 14.91
C TYR A 27 3.05 9.71 16.01
N GLN A 28 1.82 10.21 15.96
CA GLN A 28 0.70 9.62 16.67
C GLN A 28 0.15 8.49 15.81
N ALA A 29 0.07 7.28 16.37
CA ALA A 29 -0.56 6.18 15.67
C ALA A 29 -2.03 6.55 15.37
N PRO A 30 -2.48 6.45 14.10
CA PRO A 30 -3.84 6.82 13.74
C PRO A 30 -4.85 5.88 14.42
N GLU A 31 -6.07 6.38 14.66
CA GLU A 31 -7.14 5.56 15.25
C GLU A 31 -7.57 4.40 14.33
N GLN A 32 -7.43 4.59 13.01
CA GLN A 32 -7.78 3.62 11.97
C GLN A 32 -6.62 3.45 10.98
N HIS A 33 -6.44 2.22 10.50
CA HIS A 33 -5.41 1.83 9.55
C HIS A 33 -6.07 1.29 8.28
N VAL A 34 -6.01 2.07 7.20
CA VAL A 34 -6.46 1.62 5.88
C VAL A 34 -5.25 1.11 5.12
N VAL A 35 -5.26 -0.17 4.77
CA VAL A 35 -4.22 -0.79 3.94
C VAL A 35 -4.71 -0.82 2.51
N GLN A 36 -4.06 -0.06 1.63
CA GLN A 36 -4.29 -0.15 0.20
C GLN A 36 -3.71 -1.48 -0.27
N PHE A 37 -4.60 -2.41 -0.58
CA PHE A 37 -4.30 -3.78 -0.90
C PHE A 37 -4.37 -4.01 -2.41
N SER A 38 -3.26 -4.42 -2.99
CA SER A 38 -3.10 -4.59 -4.44
C SER A 38 -3.31 -6.03 -4.93
N GLY A 39 -3.59 -6.98 -4.01
CA GLY A 39 -3.61 -8.42 -4.33
C GLY A 39 -2.23 -9.08 -4.37
N GLY A 40 -1.13 -8.31 -4.25
CA GLY A 40 0.23 -8.84 -4.27
C GLY A 40 0.84 -9.15 -2.89
N VAL A 41 1.95 -9.88 -2.88
CA VAL A 41 2.66 -10.27 -1.64
C VAL A 41 3.11 -9.08 -0.79
N GLY A 42 3.53 -7.98 -1.41
CA GLY A 42 4.03 -6.81 -0.68
C GLY A 42 2.94 -6.16 0.16
N SER A 43 1.77 -5.92 -0.42
CA SER A 43 0.63 -5.35 0.31
C SER A 43 0.04 -6.34 1.32
N ALA A 44 0.13 -7.66 1.06
CA ALA A 44 -0.23 -8.69 2.03
C ALA A 44 0.68 -8.68 3.28
N LEU A 45 2.00 -8.52 3.10
CA LEU A 45 2.95 -8.42 4.21
C LEU A 45 2.71 -7.17 5.05
N VAL A 46 2.33 -6.05 4.43
CA VAL A 46 1.93 -4.83 5.15
C VAL A 46 0.70 -5.09 6.01
N ALA A 47 -0.35 -5.72 5.45
CA ALA A 47 -1.55 -6.08 6.19
C ALA A 47 -1.25 -6.98 7.39
N LEU A 48 -0.48 -8.05 7.18
CA LEU A 48 -0.05 -8.97 8.25
C LEU A 48 0.75 -8.25 9.34
N THR A 49 1.66 -7.35 8.94
CA THR A 49 2.49 -6.59 9.89
C THR A 49 1.66 -5.67 10.78
N ILE A 50 0.64 -5.04 10.22
CA ILE A 50 -0.26 -4.16 10.98
C ILE A 50 -1.17 -5.00 11.90
N ALA A 51 -1.73 -6.10 11.40
CA ALA A 51 -2.58 -7.00 12.18
C ALA A 51 -1.88 -7.60 13.42
N GLN A 52 -0.56 -7.73 13.40
CA GLN A 52 0.22 -8.15 14.57
C GLN A 52 0.37 -7.07 15.66
N ARG A 53 0.03 -5.81 15.36
CA ARG A 53 0.35 -4.64 16.19
C ARG A 53 -0.88 -3.88 16.69
N VAL A 54 -2.01 -3.99 15.99
CA VAL A 54 -3.22 -3.22 16.29
C VAL A 54 -4.45 -4.13 16.30
N ASP A 55 -5.49 -3.72 17.04
CA ASP A 55 -6.77 -4.43 17.06
C ASP A 55 -7.35 -4.52 15.63
N PRO A 56 -7.77 -5.71 15.14
CA PRO A 56 -8.35 -5.88 13.81
C PRO A 56 -9.53 -4.94 13.51
N ARG A 57 -10.29 -4.53 14.53
CA ARG A 57 -11.40 -3.56 14.40
C ARG A 57 -10.94 -2.15 13.99
N ARG A 58 -9.64 -1.89 14.02
CA ARG A 58 -8.99 -0.65 13.59
C ARG A 58 -8.34 -0.77 12.22
N ILE A 59 -8.59 -1.87 11.49
CA ILE A 59 -7.97 -2.15 10.21
C ILE A 59 -9.03 -2.27 9.13
N THR A 60 -8.75 -1.76 7.94
CA THR A 60 -9.53 -2.01 6.73
C THR A 60 -8.58 -2.37 5.59
N LEU A 61 -8.83 -3.48 4.90
CA LEU A 61 -8.20 -3.76 3.62
C LEU A 61 -9.04 -3.12 2.52
N LEU A 62 -8.45 -2.19 1.78
CA LEU A 62 -9.10 -1.48 0.69
C LEU A 62 -8.49 -1.92 -0.63
N ILE A 63 -9.29 -2.48 -1.53
CA ILE A 63 -8.86 -2.88 -2.88
C ILE A 63 -9.74 -2.23 -3.95
N ALA A 64 -9.12 -1.79 -5.04
CA ALA A 64 -9.83 -1.28 -6.21
C ALA A 64 -10.05 -2.41 -7.21
N ASN A 65 -11.28 -2.55 -7.73
CA ASN A 65 -11.61 -3.52 -8.77
C ASN A 65 -11.67 -2.83 -10.15
N PRO A 66 -10.67 -3.04 -11.03
CA PRO A 66 -10.70 -2.53 -12.40
C PRO A 66 -11.49 -3.42 -13.37
N GLN A 67 -12.24 -4.43 -12.91
CA GLN A 67 -13.00 -5.38 -13.74
C GLN A 67 -12.16 -6.27 -14.68
N VAL A 68 -10.83 -6.31 -14.52
CA VAL A 68 -9.92 -7.08 -15.39
C VAL A 68 -8.94 -7.98 -14.63
N GLU A 69 -9.07 -8.06 -13.30
CA GLU A 69 -8.18 -8.88 -12.47
C GLU A 69 -8.50 -10.37 -12.57
N ASP A 70 -7.48 -11.20 -12.33
CA ASP A 70 -7.64 -12.66 -12.29
C ASP A 70 -8.54 -13.07 -11.09
N PRO A 71 -9.47 -14.03 -11.27
CA PRO A 71 -10.28 -14.55 -10.16
C PRO A 71 -9.49 -15.00 -8.92
N ASP A 72 -8.25 -15.48 -9.10
CA ASP A 72 -7.38 -15.92 -8.01
C ASP A 72 -6.98 -14.78 -7.07
N LEU A 73 -6.85 -13.54 -7.58
CA LEU A 73 -6.61 -12.35 -6.76
C LEU A 73 -7.73 -12.16 -5.73
N TRP A 74 -8.99 -12.32 -6.16
CA TRP A 74 -10.14 -12.16 -5.27
C TRP A 74 -10.22 -13.29 -4.25
N ARG A 75 -9.90 -14.53 -4.65
CA ARG A 75 -9.76 -15.65 -3.71
C ARG A 75 -8.71 -15.32 -2.64
N PHE A 76 -7.52 -14.91 -3.07
CA PHE A 76 -6.41 -14.57 -2.17
C PHE A 76 -6.76 -13.40 -1.24
N ALA A 77 -7.35 -12.33 -1.75
CA ALA A 77 -7.79 -11.17 -0.97
C ALA A 77 -8.77 -11.58 0.15
N ASN A 78 -9.75 -12.39 -0.20
CA ASN A 78 -10.74 -12.91 0.73
C ASN A 78 -10.11 -13.82 1.78
N ASP A 79 -9.20 -14.72 1.38
CA ASP A 79 -8.51 -15.62 2.30
C ASP A 79 -7.63 -14.84 3.29
N LEU A 80 -6.90 -13.82 2.81
CA LEU A 80 -6.11 -12.93 3.66
C LEU A 80 -6.98 -12.17 4.66
N ALA A 81 -8.06 -11.55 4.20
CA ALA A 81 -8.96 -10.78 5.06
C ALA A 81 -9.58 -11.64 6.17
N ARG A 82 -10.01 -12.87 5.84
CA ARG A 82 -10.48 -13.85 6.83
C ARG A 82 -9.38 -14.32 7.77
N HIS A 83 -8.17 -14.52 7.26
CA HIS A 83 -7.05 -14.99 8.07
C HIS A 83 -6.68 -14.00 9.19
N ILE A 84 -6.76 -12.70 8.92
CA ILE A 84 -6.43 -11.65 9.90
C ILE A 84 -7.67 -11.00 10.54
N ASP A 85 -8.87 -11.53 10.28
CA ASP A 85 -10.15 -11.07 10.82
C ASP A 85 -10.45 -9.57 10.61
N VAL A 86 -10.28 -9.10 9.36
CA VAL A 86 -10.50 -7.69 8.98
C VAL A 86 -11.47 -7.58 7.80
N PRO A 87 -12.17 -6.44 7.67
CA PRO A 87 -13.01 -6.19 6.50
C PRO A 87 -12.16 -6.02 5.23
N LEU A 88 -12.59 -6.69 4.16
CA LEU A 88 -12.18 -6.41 2.78
C LEU A 88 -13.22 -5.49 2.14
N VAL A 89 -12.82 -4.25 1.87
CA VAL A 89 -13.62 -3.25 1.18
C VAL A 89 -13.17 -3.18 -0.27
N ILE A 90 -14.08 -3.51 -1.18
CA ILE A 90 -13.87 -3.41 -2.62
C ILE A 90 -14.50 -2.11 -3.09
N VAL A 91 -13.72 -1.27 -3.77
CA VAL A 91 -14.21 -0.08 -4.45
C VAL A 91 -14.18 -0.29 -5.95
N GLU A 92 -15.28 0.02 -6.61
CA GLU A 92 -15.42 -0.11 -8.05
C GLU A 92 -16.41 0.93 -8.57
N ASP A 93 -16.21 1.38 -9.81
CA ASP A 93 -17.11 2.31 -10.50
C ASP A 93 -17.84 1.65 -11.68
N GLY A 94 -17.69 0.34 -11.84
CA GLY A 94 -18.33 -0.48 -12.86
C GLY A 94 -17.67 -0.42 -14.25
N ARG A 95 -16.61 0.37 -14.44
CA ARG A 95 -15.90 0.46 -15.71
C ARG A 95 -14.66 -0.43 -15.72
N ASP A 96 -14.38 -1.00 -16.88
CA ASP A 96 -13.06 -1.56 -17.15
C ASP A 96 -12.10 -0.44 -17.64
N PRO A 97 -10.78 -0.70 -17.73
CA PRO A 97 -9.82 0.30 -18.16
C PRO A 97 -10.06 0.80 -19.58
N TRP A 98 -10.61 -0.03 -20.47
CA TRP A 98 -10.85 0.33 -21.87
C TRP A 98 -12.00 1.32 -22.01
N GLN A 99 -13.09 1.08 -21.28
CA GLN A 99 -14.20 2.01 -21.15
C GLN A 99 -13.70 3.33 -20.55
N LEU A 100 -12.96 3.27 -19.44
CA LEU A 100 -12.40 4.46 -18.80
C LEU A 100 -11.50 5.27 -19.75
N PHE A 101 -10.60 4.60 -20.48
CA PHE A 101 -9.70 5.29 -21.41
C PHE A 101 -10.43 5.94 -22.58
N THR A 102 -11.51 5.33 -23.05
CA THR A 102 -12.39 5.91 -24.08
C THR A 102 -13.15 7.11 -23.53
N ASP A 103 -13.75 6.99 -22.35
CA ASP A 103 -14.54 8.04 -21.69
C ASP A 103 -13.73 9.33 -21.46
N VAL A 104 -12.46 9.19 -21.06
CA VAL A 104 -11.60 10.34 -20.71
C VAL A 104 -10.71 10.80 -21.86
N GLY A 105 -10.82 10.18 -23.04
CA GLY A 105 -9.99 10.51 -24.20
C GLY A 105 -8.50 10.18 -24.02
N PHE A 106 -8.17 9.22 -23.16
CA PHE A 106 -6.79 8.74 -22.98
C PHE A 106 -6.31 7.93 -24.18
N LEU A 107 -7.20 7.11 -24.76
CA LEU A 107 -6.97 6.43 -26.04
C LEU A 107 -7.92 6.99 -27.09
N VAL A 108 -7.36 7.49 -28.19
CA VAL A 108 -8.12 7.81 -29.40
C VAL A 108 -8.05 6.60 -30.30
N LEU A 109 -9.13 5.82 -30.36
CA LEU A 109 -9.25 4.75 -31.33
C LEU A 109 -9.25 5.39 -32.73
N GLN A 110 -8.25 5.06 -33.54
CA GLN A 110 -8.25 5.44 -34.96
C GLN A 110 -9.47 4.78 -35.63
N PRO A 111 -10.18 5.49 -36.52
CA PRO A 111 -11.39 4.99 -37.16
C PRO A 111 -11.16 3.75 -38.03
#